data_AF-A0AAW8YG40-F1
#
_entry.id   AF-A0AAW8YG40-F1
#
_cell.length_a   1.000
_cell.length_b   1.000
_cell.length_c   1.000
_cell.angle_alpha   90.00
_cell.angle_beta   90.00
_cell.angle_gamma   90.00
#
_symmetry.space_group_name_H-M   'P 1'
#
loop_
_entity.id
_entity.type
_entity.pdbx_description
1 polymer ?
#
loop_
_entity_poly.entity_id
_entity_poly.type
_entity_poly.pdbx_seq_one_letter_code
_entity_poly.pdbx_strand_id
1 'polypeptide(L)'
;MDLWRSFLSSKQVRKIRLLEQIISKSAVSPDDLATNLATTNRLIKDLIEELNLEQQQFYNSSQKYYLFENRMIKLSKQVRVRTYVEFYLHLKSQYVNQSAVFKFLRFF
;
A
#
# COMPACT_ATOMS: atom_id res chain seq x y z
N MET A 1 -9.41 5.93 17.33
CA MET A 1 -9.23 6.53 15.98
C MET A 1 -7.74 6.55 15.67
N ASP A 2 -7.34 6.04 14.52
CA ASP A 2 -5.95 6.10 14.05
C ASP A 2 -5.58 7.55 13.67
N LEU A 3 -5.02 8.30 14.62
CA LEU A 3 -4.66 9.72 14.48
C LEU A 3 -3.75 10.01 13.27
N TRP A 4 -2.92 9.03 12.88
CA TRP A 4 -2.05 9.16 11.72
C TRP A 4 -2.83 9.46 10.43
N ARG A 5 -4.06 8.92 10.28
CA ARG A 5 -4.88 9.08 9.06
C ARG A 5 -5.25 10.53 8.76
N SER A 6 -5.37 11.35 9.80
CA SER A 6 -5.71 12.78 9.68
C SER A 6 -4.61 13.59 8.98
N PHE A 7 -3.39 13.03 8.90
CA PHE A 7 -2.24 13.69 8.30
C PHE A 7 -1.99 13.28 6.84
N LEU A 8 -2.74 12.32 6.30
CA LEU A 8 -2.52 11.75 4.96
C LEU A 8 -3.60 12.18 3.97
N SER A 9 -3.24 12.24 2.69
CA SER A 9 -4.22 12.43 1.62
C SER A 9 -5.12 11.21 1.44
N SER A 10 -6.30 11.39 0.86
CA SER A 10 -7.22 10.30 0.54
C SER A 10 -6.58 9.21 -0.32
N LYS A 11 -5.72 9.58 -1.27
CA LYS A 11 -4.94 8.63 -2.10
C LYS A 11 -3.96 7.81 -1.25
N GLN A 12 -3.22 8.45 -0.35
CA GLN A 12 -2.27 7.77 0.54
C GLN A 12 -2.98 6.82 1.51
N VAL A 13 -4.10 7.23 2.12
CA VAL A 13 -4.91 6.37 2.99
C VAL A 13 -5.43 5.15 2.23
N ARG A 14 -5.90 5.32 0.99
CA ARG A 14 -6.34 4.20 0.13
C ARG A 14 -5.21 3.22 -0.17
N LYS A 15 -4.03 3.73 -0.52
CA LYS A 15 -2.85 2.90 -0.81
C LYS A 15 -2.40 2.09 0.41
N ILE A 16 -2.37 2.70 1.59
CA ILE A 16 -2.03 2.00 2.84
C ILE A 16 -3.09 0.94 3.20
N ARG A 17 -4.39 1.25 3.09
CA ARG A 17 -5.45 0.27 3.35
C ARG A 17 -5.42 -0.91 2.37
N LEU A 18 -5.12 -0.64 1.11
CA LEU A 18 -4.98 -1.67 0.09
C LEU A 18 -3.83 -2.63 0.43
N LEU A 19 -2.67 -2.09 0.85
CA LEU A 19 -1.56 -2.89 1.38
C LEU A 19 -1.98 -3.74 2.58
N GLU A 20 -2.64 -3.16 3.58
CA GLU A 20 -3.10 -3.88 4.78
C GLU A 20 -4.02 -5.07 4.42
N GLN A 21 -4.95 -4.87 3.48
CA GLN A 21 -5.86 -5.93 3.05
C GLN A 21 -5.15 -7.05 2.29
N ILE A 22 -4.19 -6.73 1.42
CA ILE A 22 -3.44 -7.74 0.67
C ILE A 22 -2.50 -8.51 1.58
N ILE A 23 -1.81 -7.82 2.49
CA ILE A 23 -0.90 -8.47 3.46
C ILE A 23 -1.67 -9.40 4.40
N SER A 24 -2.83 -8.96 4.91
CA SER A 24 -3.62 -9.76 5.86
C SER A 24 -4.27 -10.99 5.25
N LYS A 25 -4.76 -10.89 4.00
CA LYS A 25 -5.48 -11.99 3.33
C LYS A 25 -4.60 -12.83 2.40
N SER A 26 -3.40 -12.37 2.06
CA SER A 26 -2.45 -12.96 1.09
C SER A 26 -2.93 -13.08 -0.37
N ALA A 27 -4.25 -13.17 -0.58
CA ALA A 27 -4.93 -13.15 -1.86
C ALA A 27 -6.27 -12.40 -1.72
N VAL A 28 -6.53 -11.42 -2.59
CA VAL A 28 -7.77 -10.61 -2.54
C VAL A 28 -8.32 -10.37 -3.94
N SER A 29 -9.63 -10.43 -4.10
CA SER A 29 -10.28 -10.03 -5.35
C SER A 29 -10.16 -8.52 -5.56
N PRO A 30 -9.81 -8.05 -6.77
CA PRO A 30 -9.89 -6.64 -7.12
C PRO A 30 -11.29 -6.06 -6.92
N ASP A 31 -12.34 -6.86 -7.17
CA ASP A 31 -13.73 -6.44 -6.99
C ASP A 31 -14.03 -6.17 -5.50
N ASP A 32 -13.60 -7.07 -4.61
CA ASP A 32 -13.77 -6.90 -3.17
C ASP A 32 -13.02 -5.65 -2.67
N LEU A 33 -11.81 -5.41 -3.20
CA LEU A 33 -11.04 -4.19 -2.90
C LEU A 33 -11.74 -2.94 -3.43
N ALA A 34 -12.37 -3.01 -4.60
CA ALA A 34 -13.07 -1.90 -5.23
C ALA A 34 -14.27 -1.47 -4.37
N THR A 35 -15.06 -2.44 -3.92
CA THR A 35 -16.18 -2.22 -3.02
C THR A 35 -15.72 -1.70 -1.66
N ASN A 36 -14.72 -2.33 -1.03
CA ASN A 36 -14.25 -1.95 0.31
C ASN A 36 -13.60 -0.56 0.36
N LEU A 37 -12.93 -0.14 -0.72
CA LEU A 37 -12.22 1.14 -0.79
C LEU A 37 -13.03 2.23 -1.52
N ALA A 38 -14.28 1.94 -1.91
CA ALA A 38 -15.13 2.81 -2.71
C ALA A 38 -14.37 3.38 -3.93
N THR A 39 -13.81 2.48 -4.72
CA THR A 39 -12.97 2.80 -5.88
C THR A 39 -13.30 1.87 -7.06
N THR A 40 -12.64 2.04 -8.20
CA THR A 40 -12.82 1.18 -9.38
C THR A 40 -11.69 0.17 -9.51
N ASN A 41 -11.96 -0.95 -10.18
CA ASN A 41 -10.95 -1.96 -10.52
C ASN A 41 -9.78 -1.39 -11.32
N ARG A 42 -10.04 -0.39 -12.17
CA ARG A 42 -8.99 0.32 -12.91
C ARG A 42 -8.03 1.03 -11.95
N LEU A 43 -8.56 1.81 -11.03
CA LEU A 43 -7.74 2.51 -10.04
C LEU A 43 -6.99 1.55 -9.11
N ILE A 44 -7.53 0.37 -8.83
CA ILE A 44 -6.82 -0.67 -8.07
C ILE A 44 -5.62 -1.20 -8.85
N LYS A 45 -5.79 -1.47 -10.14
CA LYS A 45 -4.66 -1.89 -11.00
C LYS A 45 -3.57 -0.83 -11.03
N ASP A 46 -3.94 0.43 -11.27
CA ASP A 46 -3.00 1.56 -11.28
C ASP A 46 -2.26 1.66 -9.92
N LEU A 47 -2.99 1.55 -8.80
CA LEU A 47 -2.39 1.58 -7.46
C LEU A 47 -1.45 0.39 -7.18
N ILE A 48 -1.76 -0.81 -7.68
CA ILE A 48 -0.90 -1.98 -7.55
C ILE A 48 0.38 -1.83 -8.38
N GLU A 49 0.27 -1.27 -9.58
CA GLU A 49 1.43 -0.97 -10.41
C GLU A 49 2.34 0.07 -9.75
N GLU A 50 1.76 1.16 -9.23
CA GLU A 50 2.49 2.14 -8.43
C GLU A 50 3.19 1.49 -7.22
N LEU A 51 2.49 0.62 -6.49
CA LEU A 51 3.06 -0.08 -5.32
C LEU A 51 4.20 -1.02 -5.68
N ASN A 52 4.07 -1.75 -6.78
CA ASN A 52 5.15 -2.58 -7.29
C ASN A 52 6.39 -1.74 -7.60
N LEU A 53 6.23 -0.62 -8.30
CA LEU A 53 7.33 0.28 -8.63
C LEU A 53 7.99 0.87 -7.38
N GLU A 54 7.20 1.35 -6.42
CA GLU A 54 7.72 1.90 -5.16
C GLU A 54 8.49 0.85 -4.35
N GLN A 55 7.99 -0.39 -4.29
CA GLN A 55 8.65 -1.47 -3.54
C GLN A 55 9.91 -1.99 -4.26
N GLN A 56 9.91 -2.00 -5.60
CA GLN A 56 11.09 -2.27 -6.42
C GLN A 56 12.20 -1.25 -6.18
N GLN A 57 11.85 0.03 -6.13
CA GLN A 57 12.78 1.10 -5.79
C GLN A 57 13.31 0.97 -4.36
N PHE A 58 12.43 0.69 -3.40
CA PHE A 58 12.81 0.56 -1.98
C PHE A 58 13.82 -0.58 -1.74
N TYR A 59 13.64 -1.72 -2.40
CA TYR A 59 14.53 -2.88 -2.28
C TYR A 59 15.61 -2.98 -3.35
N ASN A 60 15.68 -2.01 -4.27
CA ASN A 60 16.54 -2.05 -5.46
C ASN A 60 16.47 -3.41 -6.20
N SER A 61 15.25 -3.83 -6.53
CA SER A 61 14.95 -5.14 -7.12
C SER A 61 13.98 -4.99 -8.28
N SER A 62 14.11 -5.83 -9.31
CA SER A 62 13.16 -5.88 -10.44
C SER A 62 12.00 -6.86 -10.22
N GLN A 63 11.91 -7.45 -9.02
CA GLN A 63 10.89 -8.44 -8.70
C GLN A 63 9.49 -7.81 -8.62
N LYS A 64 8.47 -8.50 -9.12
CA LYS A 64 7.07 -8.11 -8.90
C LYS A 64 6.60 -8.66 -7.55
N TYR A 65 6.14 -7.77 -6.69
CA TYR A 65 5.73 -8.07 -5.31
C TYR A 65 4.25 -8.42 -5.22
N TYR A 66 3.42 -7.79 -6.06
CA TYR A 66 1.98 -8.03 -6.17
C TYR A 66 1.65 -8.55 -7.56
N LEU A 67 1.03 -9.73 -7.63
CA LEU A 67 0.74 -10.45 -8.87
C LEU A 67 -0.76 -10.53 -9.10
N PHE A 68 -1.21 -10.28 -10.33
CA PHE A 68 -2.58 -10.55 -10.75
C PHE A 68 -2.66 -11.97 -11.33
N GLU A 69 -3.24 -12.90 -10.57
CA GLU A 69 -3.40 -14.30 -10.95
C GLU A 69 -4.82 -14.77 -10.66
N ASN A 70 -5.46 -15.47 -11.60
CA ASN A 70 -6.81 -16.03 -11.44
C ASN A 70 -7.84 -14.99 -10.95
N ARG A 71 -7.80 -13.77 -11.49
CA ARG A 71 -8.63 -12.63 -11.05
C ARG A 71 -8.44 -12.22 -9.59
N MET A 72 -7.32 -12.59 -8.98
CA MET A 72 -6.95 -12.22 -7.61
C MET A 72 -5.63 -11.45 -7.62
N ILE A 73 -5.47 -10.52 -6.68
CA ILE A 73 -4.19 -9.91 -6.34
C ILE A 73 -3.55 -10.75 -5.25
N LYS A 74 -2.35 -11.27 -5.49
CA LYS A 74 -1.62 -12.13 -4.57
C LYS A 74 -0.24 -11.57 -4.25
N LEU A 75 0.25 -11.89 -3.06
CA LEU A 75 1.66 -11.71 -2.72
C LEU A 75 2.51 -12.72 -3.50
N SER A 76 3.69 -12.29 -3.93
CA SER A 76 4.68 -13.17 -4.55
C SER A 76 5.15 -14.24 -3.56
N LYS A 77 5.02 -15.51 -3.95
CA LYS A 77 5.45 -16.66 -3.12
C LYS A 77 6.96 -16.70 -2.87
N GLN A 78 7.73 -16.01 -3.70
CA GLN A 78 9.19 -15.93 -3.60
C GLN A 78 9.66 -14.91 -2.55
N VAL A 79 8.75 -14.08 -2.03
CA VAL A 79 9.06 -13.00 -1.08
C VAL A 79 8.49 -13.36 0.29
N ARG A 80 9.28 -13.16 1.34
CA ARG A 80 8.83 -13.39 2.71
C ARG A 80 7.80 -12.32 3.10
N VAL A 81 6.76 -12.70 3.85
CA VAL A 81 5.72 -11.77 4.35
C VAL A 81 6.32 -10.57 5.07
N ARG A 82 7.40 -10.77 5.83
CA ARG A 82 8.12 -9.70 6.54
C ARG A 82 8.57 -8.55 5.63
N THR A 83 8.97 -8.83 4.38
CA THR A 83 9.38 -7.83 3.39
C THR A 83 8.22 -6.87 3.05
N TYR A 84 6.99 -7.38 3.01
CA TYR A 84 5.81 -6.54 2.79
C TYR A 84 5.48 -5.67 4.01
N VAL A 85 5.65 -6.22 5.21
CA VAL A 85 5.41 -5.49 6.46
C VAL A 85 6.43 -4.36 6.64
N GLU A 86 7.71 -4.61 6.36
CA GLU A 86 8.76 -3.60 6.41
C GLU A 86 8.48 -2.45 5.43
N PHE A 87 8.09 -2.78 4.19
CA PHE A 87 7.69 -1.78 3.20
C PHE A 87 6.44 -1.00 3.62
N TYR A 88 5.43 -1.66 4.19
CA TYR A 88 4.24 -1.00 4.75
C TYR A 88 4.60 0.03 5.83
N LEU A 89 5.48 -0.34 6.78
CA LEU A 89 5.94 0.56 7.84
C LEU A 89 6.74 1.73 7.27
N HIS A 90 7.58 1.48 6.27
CA HIS A 90 8.32 2.52 5.55
C HIS A 90 7.37 3.52 4.89
N LEU A 91 6.42 3.06 4.06
CA LEU A 91 5.45 3.93 3.39
C LEU A 91 4.63 4.75 4.37
N LYS A 92 4.17 4.12 5.46
CA LYS A 92 3.42 4.80 6.52
C LYS A 92 4.25 5.92 7.14
N SER A 93 5.51 5.64 7.48
CA SER A 93 6.44 6.64 8.01
C SER A 93 6.72 7.76 6.99
N GLN A 94 6.93 7.41 5.72
CA GLN A 94 7.18 8.37 4.65
C GLN A 94 6.00 9.32 4.47
N TYR A 95 4.77 8.82 4.41
CA TYR A 95 3.58 9.66 4.22
C TYR A 95 3.31 10.56 5.43
N VAL A 96 3.49 10.06 6.65
CA VAL A 96 3.40 10.89 7.85
C VAL A 96 4.45 12.00 7.82
N ASN A 97 5.70 11.69 7.46
CA ASN A 97 6.77 12.67 7.36
C ASN A 97 6.60 13.66 6.19
N GLN A 98 5.81 13.33 5.17
CA GLN A 98 5.46 14.25 4.08
C GLN A 98 4.36 15.25 4.48
N SER A 99 3.56 14.93 5.49
CA SER A 99 2.47 15.79 5.95
C SER A 99 3.00 17.12 6.47
N ALA A 100 2.56 18.23 5.88
CA ALA A 100 2.94 19.57 6.32
C ALA A 100 2.54 19.84 7.79
N VAL A 101 1.39 19.33 8.20
CA VAL A 101 0.89 19.44 9.57
C VAL A 101 1.77 18.66 10.54
N PHE A 102 2.16 17.43 10.19
CA PHE A 102 3.07 16.65 11.04
C PHE A 102 4.47 17.27 11.11
N LYS A 103 4.99 17.78 9.99
CA LYS A 103 6.25 18.53 9.99
C LYS A 103 6.17 19.73 10.92
N PHE A 104 5.10 20.52 10.85
CA PHE A 104 4.89 21.68 11.71
C PHE A 104 4.84 21.27 13.19
N LEU A 105 4.08 20.23 13.55
CA LEU A 105 4.01 19.72 14.92
C LEU A 105 5.33 19.18 15.46
N ARG A 106 6.23 18.68 14.61
CA ARG A 106 7.56 18.19 15.02
C ARG A 106 8.53 19.32 15.39
N PHE A 107 8.28 20.55 14.94
CA PHE A 107 9.11 21.71 15.26
C PHE A 107 8.78 22.37 16.60
N PHE A 108 7.66 21.99 17.24
CA PHE A 108 7.26 22.40 18.59
C PHE A 108 7.49 21.24 19.58
#